data_AF-A0A7S0F6D1-F1
#
_entry.id   AF-A0A7S0F6D1-F1
#
_cell.length_a   1.000
_cell.length_b   1.000
_cell.length_c   1.000
_cell.angle_alpha   90.00
_cell.angle_beta   90.00
_cell.angle_gamma   90.00
#
_symmetry.space_group_name_H-M   'P 1'
#
loop_
_entity.id
_entity.type
_entity.pdbx_description
1 polymer ?
#
loop_
_entity_poly.entity_id
_entity_poly.type
_entity_poly.pdbx_seq_one_letter_code
_entity_poly.pdbx_strand_id
1 'polypeptide(L)'
;EEWLVSPFTYQKPLAEAVADLRAAIAAYPPGQSGIDGGGYQTVSDQVSEGGAYIYVQFESRRKGYVDDMEFNLAKGVLNVRTSSRLGYTDSGVNAKRFNWFALRLGSTPGWTAAPIRAKGHAEYFSVNSLSEQDALNPKAKL
;
A
#
# COMPACT_ATOMS: atom_id res chain seq x y z
N GLU A 1 20.89 7.21 0.14
CA GLU A 1 20.00 7.30 1.32
C GLU A 1 19.38 5.93 1.54
N GLU A 2 19.44 5.43 2.77
CA GLU A 2 18.88 4.13 3.14
C GLU A 2 17.39 4.34 3.40
N TRP A 3 16.58 4.11 2.37
CA TRP A 3 15.14 4.15 2.51
C TRP A 3 14.70 3.04 3.44
N LEU A 4 13.89 3.36 4.46
CA LEU A 4 13.26 2.33 5.30
C LEU A 4 12.49 1.35 4.42
N VAL A 5 11.85 1.82 3.35
CA VAL A 5 11.25 0.98 2.31
C VAL A 5 11.64 1.52 0.95
N SER A 6 12.17 0.67 0.06
CA SER A 6 12.53 1.11 -1.28
C SER A 6 11.32 1.65 -2.04
N PRO A 7 11.41 2.81 -2.70
CA PRO A 7 10.29 3.36 -3.44
C PRO A 7 9.93 2.46 -4.62
N PHE A 8 8.67 2.46 -5.01
CA PHE A 8 8.26 1.81 -6.24
C PHE A 8 8.72 2.68 -7.41
N THR A 9 9.16 2.06 -8.49
CA THR A 9 9.55 2.78 -9.71
C THR A 9 8.80 2.26 -10.91
N TYR A 10 8.65 3.12 -11.91
CA TYR A 10 8.01 2.78 -13.17
C TYR A 10 8.77 3.38 -14.35
N GLN A 11 8.82 2.64 -15.46
CA GLN A 11 9.46 3.03 -16.71
C GLN A 11 8.42 3.07 -17.84
N LYS A 12 7.46 3.99 -17.71
CA LYS A 12 6.33 4.20 -18.62
C LYS A 12 5.79 5.63 -18.49
N PRO A 13 4.92 6.10 -19.42
CA PRO A 13 4.28 7.40 -19.29
C PRO A 13 3.50 7.53 -17.97
N LEU A 14 3.53 8.72 -17.36
CA LEU A 14 2.85 9.00 -16.09
C LEU A 14 1.36 8.61 -16.13
N ALA A 15 0.67 8.91 -17.24
CA ALA A 15 -0.75 8.58 -17.40
C ALA A 15 -1.04 7.07 -17.30
N GLU A 16 -0.15 6.23 -17.85
CA GLU A 16 -0.26 4.78 -17.75
C GLU A 16 0.03 4.29 -16.33
N ALA A 17 1.06 4.84 -15.68
CA ALA A 17 1.36 4.51 -14.28
C ALA A 17 0.22 4.89 -13.32
N VAL A 18 -0.41 6.05 -13.55
CA VAL A 18 -1.61 6.47 -12.79
C VAL A 18 -2.78 5.52 -13.05
N ALA A 19 -2.99 5.10 -14.30
CA ALA A 19 -4.04 4.14 -14.63
C ALA A 19 -3.82 2.78 -13.95
N ASP A 20 -2.58 2.27 -13.94
CA ASP A 20 -2.22 1.04 -13.23
C ASP A 20 -2.48 1.16 -11.72
N LEU A 21 -2.11 2.29 -11.11
CA LEU A 21 -2.37 2.55 -9.69
C LEU A 21 -3.87 2.60 -9.40
N ARG A 22 -4.66 3.31 -10.21
CA ARG A 22 -6.13 3.34 -10.05
C ARG A 22 -6.73 1.95 -10.18
N ALA A 23 -6.27 1.15 -11.15
CA ALA A 23 -6.69 -0.23 -11.31
C ALA A 23 -6.26 -1.11 -10.12
N ALA A 24 -5.11 -0.82 -9.52
CA ALA A 24 -4.69 -1.46 -8.28
C ALA A 24 -5.65 -1.07 -7.14
N ILE A 25 -5.85 0.22 -6.83
CA ILE A 25 -6.79 0.68 -5.80
C ILE A 25 -8.16 0.01 -5.97
N ALA A 26 -8.72 0.02 -7.18
CA ALA A 26 -10.01 -0.61 -7.49
C ALA A 26 -10.04 -2.14 -7.24
N ALA A 27 -8.92 -2.83 -7.48
CA ALA A 27 -8.79 -4.27 -7.28
C ALA A 27 -8.45 -4.66 -5.83
N TYR A 28 -8.23 -3.70 -4.93
CA TYR A 28 -7.98 -3.98 -3.52
C TYR A 28 -9.18 -4.71 -2.92
N PRO A 29 -9.04 -5.93 -2.36
CA PRO A 29 -10.14 -6.67 -1.77
C PRO A 29 -10.37 -6.25 -0.31
N PRO A 30 -11.47 -5.56 0.04
CA PRO A 30 -11.79 -5.29 1.44
C PRO A 30 -11.90 -6.58 2.25
N GLY A 31 -11.37 -6.59 3.48
CA GLY A 31 -11.33 -7.78 4.33
C GLY A 31 -10.13 -8.70 4.08
N GLN A 32 -9.28 -8.40 3.09
CA GLN A 32 -8.07 -9.18 2.83
C GLN A 32 -7.20 -9.25 4.09
N SER A 33 -6.69 -10.44 4.40
CA SER A 33 -5.80 -10.63 5.57
C SER A 33 -6.37 -10.17 6.91
N GLY A 34 -7.71 -10.19 7.00
CA GLY A 34 -8.47 -9.76 8.17
C GLY A 34 -8.51 -8.24 8.38
N ILE A 35 -8.03 -7.44 7.42
CA ILE A 35 -7.95 -5.97 7.54
C ILE A 35 -8.94 -5.27 6.60
N ASP A 36 -9.21 -4.00 6.87
CA ASP A 36 -9.99 -3.10 5.99
C ASP A 36 -11.37 -3.64 5.56
N GLY A 37 -12.02 -4.44 6.40
CA GLY A 37 -13.33 -5.03 6.09
C GLY A 37 -14.49 -4.03 6.02
N GLY A 38 -14.27 -2.77 6.39
CA GLY A 38 -15.20 -1.66 6.19
C GLY A 38 -15.14 -1.08 4.78
N GLY A 39 -14.11 -1.44 4.01
CA GLY A 39 -13.87 -0.92 2.67
C GLY A 39 -12.81 0.16 2.64
N TYR A 40 -12.81 0.89 1.54
CA TYR A 40 -11.94 2.04 1.34
C TYR A 40 -12.67 3.10 0.52
N GLN A 41 -12.18 4.33 0.60
CA GLN A 41 -12.68 5.46 -0.15
C GLN A 41 -11.50 6.27 -0.70
N THR A 42 -11.49 6.54 -2.01
CA THR A 42 -10.59 7.54 -2.60
C THR A 42 -11.08 8.93 -2.19
N VAL A 43 -10.26 9.66 -1.45
CA VAL A 43 -10.56 11.01 -0.96
C VAL A 43 -10.03 12.08 -1.91
N SER A 44 -8.88 11.84 -2.54
CA SER A 44 -8.29 12.75 -3.53
C SER A 44 -7.65 11.96 -4.66
N ASP A 45 -7.78 12.45 -5.88
CA ASP A 45 -7.14 11.93 -7.08
C ASP A 45 -6.80 13.12 -7.98
N GLN A 46 -5.58 13.63 -7.84
CA GLN A 46 -5.07 14.81 -8.54
C GLN A 46 -4.01 14.39 -9.54
N VAL A 47 -4.13 14.85 -10.79
CA VAL A 47 -3.16 14.60 -11.85
C VAL A 47 -2.77 15.93 -12.50
N SER A 48 -1.48 16.11 -12.71
CA SER A 48 -0.87 17.26 -13.39
C SER A 48 0.17 16.78 -14.40
N GLU A 49 0.68 17.68 -15.22
CA GLU A 49 1.66 17.36 -16.28
C GLU A 49 2.91 16.64 -15.75
N GLY A 50 3.37 16.99 -14.56
CA GLY A 50 4.62 16.45 -13.98
C GLY A 50 4.45 15.39 -12.90
N GLY A 51 3.22 15.09 -12.48
CA GLY A 51 2.99 14.15 -11.40
C GLY A 51 1.52 13.99 -11.01
N ALA A 52 1.28 13.02 -10.12
CA ALA A 52 -0.03 12.70 -9.60
C ALA A 52 0.02 12.41 -8.10
N TYR A 53 -1.08 12.71 -7.42
CA TYR A 53 -1.26 12.42 -6.01
C TYR A 53 -2.64 11.78 -5.79
N ILE A 54 -2.67 10.58 -5.22
CA ILE A 54 -3.89 9.87 -4.89
C ILE A 54 -3.89 9.55 -3.40
N TYR A 55 -4.99 9.87 -2.71
CA TYR A 55 -5.19 9.63 -1.30
C TYR A 55 -6.43 8.76 -1.08
N VAL A 56 -6.26 7.67 -0.34
CA VAL A 56 -7.27 6.67 -0.04
C VAL A 56 -7.36 6.48 1.47
N GLN A 57 -8.58 6.44 2.00
CA GLN A 57 -8.87 6.06 3.37
C GLN A 57 -9.33 4.60 3.42
N PHE A 58 -8.83 3.82 4.37
CA PHE A 58 -9.23 2.44 4.61
C PHE A 58 -9.92 2.32 5.95
N GLU A 59 -11.03 1.57 6.00
CA GLU A 59 -11.87 1.46 7.18
C GLU A 59 -11.90 0.02 7.72
N SER A 60 -11.67 -0.13 9.02
CA SER A 60 -11.83 -1.42 9.71
C SER A 60 -13.30 -1.92 9.67
N ARG A 61 -13.51 -3.25 9.72
CA ARG A 61 -14.85 -3.86 9.61
C ARG A 61 -15.89 -3.34 10.60
N ARG A 62 -15.47 -2.99 11.82
CA ARG A 62 -16.36 -2.48 12.88
C ARG A 62 -16.47 -0.94 12.88
N LYS A 63 -16.00 -0.27 11.81
CA LYS A 63 -16.07 1.20 11.63
C LYS A 63 -15.48 2.02 12.78
N GLY A 64 -14.48 1.47 13.48
CA GLY A 64 -13.84 2.12 14.63
C GLY A 64 -12.51 2.80 14.33
N TYR A 65 -11.91 2.47 13.18
CA TYR A 65 -10.59 2.94 12.76
C TYR A 65 -10.60 3.24 11.26
N VAL A 66 -10.07 4.41 10.93
CA VAL A 66 -9.82 4.89 9.57
C VAL A 66 -8.32 5.16 9.46
N ASP A 67 -7.69 4.54 8.47
CA ASP A 67 -6.27 4.67 8.19
C ASP A 67 -6.06 5.32 6.82
N ASP A 68 -4.91 5.95 6.65
CA ASP A 68 -4.58 6.75 5.47
C ASP A 68 -3.55 6.04 4.60
N MET A 69 -3.77 6.05 3.29
CA MET A 69 -2.78 5.65 2.30
C MET A 69 -2.67 6.68 1.19
N GLU A 70 -1.46 7.15 0.95
CA GLU A 70 -1.16 8.17 -0.04
C GLU A 70 -0.12 7.68 -1.04
N PHE A 71 -0.33 8.08 -2.28
CA PHE A 71 0.50 7.73 -3.42
C PHE A 71 0.92 9.02 -4.13
N ASN A 72 2.22 9.26 -4.23
CA ASN A 72 2.78 10.38 -4.96
C ASN A 72 3.65 9.88 -6.12
N LEU A 73 3.22 10.14 -7.35
CA LEU A 73 3.88 9.74 -8.58
C LEU A 73 4.55 10.94 -9.22
N ALA A 74 5.87 10.88 -9.38
CA ALA A 74 6.62 11.88 -10.13
C ALA A 74 7.92 11.28 -10.65
N LYS A 75 8.35 11.67 -11.85
CA LYS A 75 9.68 11.35 -12.41
C LYS A 75 10.04 9.85 -12.37
N GLY A 76 9.10 8.96 -12.68
CA GLY A 76 9.34 7.51 -12.69
C GLY A 76 9.34 6.85 -11.31
N VAL A 77 8.98 7.57 -10.26
CA VAL A 77 8.94 7.09 -8.87
C VAL A 77 7.53 7.21 -8.32
N LEU A 78 7.08 6.18 -7.61
CA LEU A 78 5.90 6.20 -6.77
C LEU A 78 6.34 6.08 -5.30
N ASN A 79 6.19 7.18 -4.57
CA ASN A 79 6.32 7.20 -3.12
C ASN A 79 4.99 6.81 -2.49
N VAL A 80 5.04 5.94 -1.48
CA VAL A 80 3.86 5.44 -0.78
C VAL A 80 3.98 5.79 0.70
N ARG A 81 2.92 6.37 1.26
CA ARG A 81 2.74 6.52 2.70
C ARG A 81 1.52 5.72 3.11
N THR A 82 1.64 4.93 4.16
CA THR A 82 0.49 4.27 4.80
C THR A 82 0.62 4.49 6.31
N SER A 83 -0.45 4.93 6.95
CA SER A 83 -0.42 5.38 8.34
C SER A 83 -1.74 5.08 9.02
N SER A 84 -1.65 4.46 10.20
CA SER A 84 -2.78 4.40 11.10
C SER A 84 -2.93 5.71 11.86
N ARG A 85 -4.18 6.15 12.12
CA ARG A 85 -4.44 7.44 12.81
C ARG A 85 -4.32 7.36 14.32
N LEU A 86 -4.55 6.16 14.88
CA LEU A 86 -4.62 5.90 16.30
C LEU A 86 -3.87 4.60 16.63
N GLY A 87 -3.42 4.47 17.87
CA GLY A 87 -2.75 3.27 18.37
C GLY A 87 -1.24 3.44 18.54
N TYR A 88 -0.64 2.53 19.30
CA TYR A 88 0.81 2.45 19.52
C TYR A 88 1.49 1.52 18.50
N THR A 89 0.77 0.47 18.07
CA THR A 89 1.14 -0.42 16.98
C THR A 89 0.00 -0.49 15.97
N ASP A 90 0.29 -0.90 14.74
CA ASP A 90 -0.71 -1.06 13.68
C ASP A 90 -1.09 -2.52 13.43
N SER A 91 -0.56 -3.46 14.23
CA SER A 91 -0.77 -4.91 14.06
C SER A 91 -0.48 -5.41 12.65
N GLY A 92 0.46 -4.74 11.95
CA GLY A 92 0.88 -5.08 10.60
C GLY A 92 -0.10 -4.67 9.49
N VAL A 93 -1.14 -3.89 9.79
CA VAL A 93 -2.13 -3.41 8.81
C VAL A 93 -1.46 -2.63 7.68
N ASN A 94 -0.54 -1.71 8.00
CA ASN A 94 0.14 -0.90 6.99
C ASN A 94 1.05 -1.75 6.10
N ALA A 95 1.77 -2.71 6.67
CA ALA A 95 2.60 -3.63 5.88
C ALA A 95 1.79 -4.50 4.92
N LYS A 96 0.69 -5.07 5.40
CA LYS A 96 -0.23 -5.87 4.57
C LYS A 96 -0.75 -5.06 3.38
N ARG A 97 -1.12 -3.80 3.62
CA ARG A 97 -1.58 -2.90 2.57
C ARG A 97 -0.47 -2.54 1.59
N PHE A 98 0.69 -2.11 2.10
CA PHE A 98 1.85 -1.80 1.28
C PHE A 98 2.24 -2.96 0.37
N ASN A 99 2.31 -4.18 0.92
CA ASN A 99 2.67 -5.39 0.18
C ASN A 99 1.64 -5.78 -0.87
N TRP A 100 0.35 -5.57 -0.60
CA TRP A 100 -0.69 -5.75 -1.63
C TRP A 100 -0.39 -4.89 -2.87
N PHE A 101 -0.08 -3.60 -2.67
CA PHE A 101 0.23 -2.68 -3.76
C PHE A 101 1.57 -3.02 -4.43
N ALA A 102 2.58 -3.38 -3.64
CA ALA A 102 3.89 -3.80 -4.15
C ALA A 102 3.76 -5.01 -5.09
N LEU A 103 3.05 -6.05 -4.65
CA LEU A 103 2.86 -7.27 -5.44
C LEU A 103 1.98 -7.01 -6.67
N ARG A 104 0.92 -6.20 -6.54
CA ARG A 104 0.02 -5.88 -7.66
C ARG A 104 0.73 -5.08 -8.75
N LEU A 105 1.40 -3.99 -8.37
CA LEU A 105 2.12 -3.13 -9.31
C LEU A 105 3.36 -3.83 -9.84
N GLY A 106 4.14 -4.52 -9.00
CA GLY A 106 5.32 -5.27 -9.43
C GLY A 106 5.02 -6.44 -10.38
N SER A 107 3.76 -6.90 -10.44
CA SER A 107 3.30 -7.87 -11.44
C SER A 107 2.82 -7.23 -12.75
N THR A 108 2.84 -5.90 -12.84
CA THR A 108 2.41 -5.14 -14.02
C THR A 108 3.65 -4.71 -14.82
N PRO A 109 3.69 -4.91 -16.16
CA PRO A 109 4.87 -4.58 -16.96
C PRO A 109 5.34 -3.13 -16.77
N GLY A 110 6.64 -2.91 -16.71
CA GLY A 110 7.22 -1.57 -16.56
C GLY A 110 7.19 -1.01 -15.15
N TRP A 111 6.87 -1.82 -14.13
CA TRP A 111 7.02 -1.49 -12.72
C TRP A 111 8.14 -2.28 -12.06
N THR A 112 8.80 -1.67 -11.08
CA THR A 112 9.64 -2.34 -10.10
C THR A 112 9.15 -1.94 -8.71
N ALA A 113 8.52 -2.88 -8.01
CA ALA A 113 7.96 -2.67 -6.68
C ALA A 113 8.23 -3.92 -5.83
N ALA A 114 8.92 -3.74 -4.71
CA ALA A 114 9.27 -4.83 -3.81
C ALA A 114 8.42 -4.76 -2.53
N PRO A 115 7.83 -5.88 -2.08
CA PRO A 115 7.15 -5.92 -0.80
C PRO A 115 8.17 -5.79 0.34
N ILE A 116 7.73 -5.24 1.48
CA ILE A 116 8.47 -5.34 2.73
C ILE A 116 8.44 -6.77 3.26
N ARG A 117 9.58 -7.18 3.83
CA ARG A 117 9.85 -8.51 4.35
C ARG A 117 10.42 -8.40 5.75
N ALA A 118 10.34 -9.48 6.53
CA ALA A 118 10.89 -9.51 7.88
C ALA A 118 12.40 -9.24 7.85
N LYS A 119 13.08 -9.77 6.83
CA LYS A 119 14.47 -9.41 6.56
C LYS A 119 14.56 -7.92 6.19
N GLY A 120 15.37 -7.17 6.96
CA GLY A 120 15.51 -5.72 6.83
C GLY A 120 14.52 -4.90 7.67
N HIS A 121 13.49 -5.53 8.24
CA HIS A 121 12.44 -4.87 9.03
C HIS A 121 12.06 -5.66 10.28
N ALA A 122 13.01 -6.41 10.86
CA ALA A 122 12.72 -7.39 11.92
C ALA A 122 12.04 -6.77 13.15
N GLU A 123 12.42 -5.54 13.53
CA GLU A 123 11.79 -4.82 14.62
C GLU A 123 10.32 -4.53 14.33
N TYR A 124 9.99 -3.98 13.15
CA TYR A 124 8.60 -3.71 12.74
C TYR A 124 7.74 -4.99 12.78
N PHE A 125 8.27 -6.11 12.29
CA PHE A 125 7.54 -7.39 12.31
C PHE A 125 7.34 -7.91 13.74
N SER A 126 8.36 -7.77 14.60
CA SER A 126 8.31 -8.18 16.01
C SER A 126 7.29 -7.38 16.81
N VAL A 127 7.36 -6.04 16.77
CA VAL A 127 6.45 -5.17 17.57
C VAL A 127 4.99 -5.30 17.14
N ASN A 128 4.75 -5.70 15.89
CA ASN A 128 3.41 -5.91 15.34
C ASN A 128 2.93 -7.36 15.42
N SER A 129 3.72 -8.28 15.99
CA SER A 129 3.42 -9.72 15.98
C SER A 129 3.06 -10.24 14.57
N LEU A 130 3.71 -9.69 13.54
CA LEU A 130 3.43 -9.96 12.14
C LEU A 130 4.36 -11.05 11.63
N SER A 131 3.80 -12.10 11.00
CA SER A 131 4.61 -13.07 10.26
C SER A 131 4.86 -12.61 8.82
N GLU A 132 5.96 -13.04 8.20
CA GLU A 132 6.21 -12.75 6.77
C GLU A 132 5.13 -13.34 5.87
N GLN A 133 4.59 -14.52 6.22
CA GLN A 133 3.49 -15.13 5.49
C GLN A 133 2.23 -14.24 5.52
N ASP A 134 1.88 -13.70 6.69
CA ASP A 134 0.70 -12.83 6.84
C ASP A 134 0.88 -11.49 6.14
N ALA A 135 2.12 -10.97 6.10
CA ALA A 135 2.44 -9.73 5.40
C ALA A 135 2.38 -9.88 3.87
N LEU A 136 2.67 -11.07 3.33
CA LEU A 136 2.77 -11.32 1.88
C LEU A 136 1.55 -12.00 1.26
N ASN A 137 0.62 -12.53 2.07
CA ASN A 137 -0.53 -13.26 1.56
C ASN A 137 -1.80 -12.41 1.64
N PRO A 138 -2.17 -11.64 0.59
CA PRO A 138 -3.44 -10.90 0.55
C PRO A 138 -4.69 -11.79 0.41
N LYS A 139 -4.55 -13.12 0.55
CA LYS A 139 -5.65 -14.07 0.66
C LYS A 139 -5.56 -14.81 1.99
N ALA A 140 -5.78 -14.13 3.11
CA ALA A 140 -6.24 -14.88 4.28
C ALA A 140 -7.67 -15.36 3.99
N LYS A 141 -7.80 -16.68 3.92
CA LYS A 141 -9.08 -17.39 3.93
C LYS A 141 -9.94 -16.86 5.09
N LEU A 142 -11.26 -16.78 4.83
CA LEU A 142 -12.29 -16.82 5.85
C LEU A 142 -12.07 -18.00 6.81
#